data_AF-A0A379WZ45-F1
#
_entry.id   AF-A0A379WZ45-F1
#
_cell.length_a   1.000
_cell.length_b   1.000
_cell.length_c   1.000
_cell.angle_alpha   90.00
_cell.angle_beta   90.00
_cell.angle_gamma   90.00
#
_symmetry.space_group_name_H-M   'P 1'
#
loop_
_entity.id
_entity.type
_entity.pdbx_description
1 polymer ?
#
loop_
_entity_poly.entity_id
_entity_poly.type
_entity_poly.pdbx_seq_one_letter_code
_entity_poly.pdbx_strand_id
1 'polypeptide(L)' 'MLIIDIDHFKSINDTWGHDVGDEAIIALTRQLQITLRGSDIIGRLAATNLR' A
#
# COMPACT_ATOMS: atom_id res chain seq x y z
N MET A 1 8.87 0.74 -14.96
CA MET A 1 8.63 0.29 -13.57
C MET A 1 8.39 1.52 -12.72
N LEU A 2 7.25 1.58 -12.03
CA LEU A 2 6.89 2.66 -11.10
C LEU A 2 6.88 2.07 -9.69
N ILE A 3 7.48 2.77 -8.73
CA ILE A 3 7.44 2.42 -7.31
C ILE A 3 6.62 3.49 -6.61
N ILE A 4 5.63 3.06 -5.83
CA ILE A 4 4.77 3.92 -5.03
C ILE A 4 5.03 3.54 -3.58
N ASP A 5 5.37 4.52 -2.75
CA ASP A 5 5.49 4.39 -1.31
C ASP A 5 4.33 5.10 -0.62
N ILE A 6 3.83 4.54 0.49
CA ILE A 6 2.76 5.16 1.27
C ILE A 6 3.41 5.99 2.37
N ASP A 7 3.42 7.31 2.16
CA ASP A 7 3.99 8.24 3.13
C ASP A 7 3.37 8.05 4.52
N HIS A 8 4.22 7.98 5.55
CA HIS A 8 3.83 7.85 6.96
C HIS A 8 2.94 6.62 7.27
N PHE A 9 2.99 5.56 6.46
CA PHE A 9 2.18 4.35 6.68
C PHE A 9 2.40 3.73 8.07
N LYS A 10 3.62 3.80 8.62
CA LYS A 10 3.90 3.36 9.98
C LYS A 10 3.07 4.12 11.02
N SER A 11 2.82 5.42 10.85
CA SER A 11 1.98 6.20 11.77
C SER A 11 0.52 5.72 11.75
N ILE A 12 0.02 5.23 10.62
CA ILE A 12 -1.32 4.62 10.55
C ILE A 12 -1.35 3.34 11.41
N ASN A 13 -0.38 2.44 11.22
CA ASN A 13 -0.26 1.22 12.02
C ASN A 13 -0.11 1.52 13.51
N ASP A 14 0.73 2.48 13.86
CA ASP A 14 1.03 2.82 15.25
C ASP A 14 -0.17 3.51 15.95
N THR A 15 -1.03 4.22 15.21
CA THR A 15 -2.19 4.94 15.76
C THR A 15 -3.46 4.08 15.80
N TRP A 16 -3.69 3.27 14.77
CA TRP A 16 -4.96 2.58 14.55
C TRP A 16 -4.84 1.05 14.53
N GLY A 17 -3.63 0.50 14.63
CA GLY A 17 -3.36 -0.93 14.57
C GLY A 17 -3.12 -1.43 13.14
N HIS A 18 -2.53 -2.62 13.05
CA HIS A 18 -2.17 -3.25 11.78
C HIS A 18 -3.38 -3.61 10.92
N ASP A 19 -4.52 -3.97 11.54
CA ASP A 19 -5.74 -4.30 10.80
C ASP A 19 -6.21 -3.11 9.94
N VAL A 20 -6.18 -1.90 10.51
CA VAL A 20 -6.51 -0.66 9.79
C VAL A 20 -5.45 -0.32 8.73
N GLY A 21 -4.18 -0.64 8.99
CA GLY A 21 -3.13 -0.55 7.98
C GLY A 21 -3.38 -1.44 6.77
N ASP A 22 -3.82 -2.67 6.99
CA ASP A 22 -4.17 -3.61 5.93
C ASP A 22 -5.39 -3.12 5.12
N GLU A 23 -6.40 -2.58 5.80
CA GLU A 23 -7.54 -1.93 5.13
C GLU A 23 -7.09 -0.77 4.24
N ALA A 24 -6.15 0.06 4.69
CA ALA A 24 -5.59 1.16 3.90
C ALA A 24 -4.85 0.65 2.64
N ILE A 25 -4.07 -0.44 2.75
CA ILE A 25 -3.41 -1.07 1.59
C ILE A 25 -4.44 -1.62 0.59
N ILE A 26 -5.51 -2.25 1.07
CA ILE A 26 -6.59 -2.78 0.24
C ILE A 26 -7.28 -1.63 -0.50
N ALA A 27 -7.59 -0.54 0.21
CA ALA A 27 -8.22 0.64 -0.38
C ALA A 27 -7.35 1.26 -1.48
N LEU A 28 -6.05 1.42 -1.25
CA LEU A 28 -5.10 1.91 -2.25
C LEU A 28 -5.04 0.99 -3.46
N THR A 29 -4.94 -0.33 -3.25
CA THR A 29 -4.86 -1.30 -4.33
C THR A 29 -6.10 -1.25 -5.23
N ARG A 30 -7.30 -1.12 -4.64
CA ARG A 30 -8.55 -0.93 -5.40
C ARG A 30 -8.53 0.33 -6.24
N GLN A 31 -8.01 1.44 -5.70
CA GLN A 31 -7.86 2.70 -6.46
C GLN A 31 -6.88 2.55 -7.62
N LEU A 32 -5.77 1.84 -7.43
CA LEU A 32 -4.81 1.55 -8.50
C LEU A 32 -5.44 0.68 -9.60
N GLN A 33 -6.23 -0.33 -9.23
CA GLN A 33 -6.90 -1.23 -10.19
C GLN A 33 -7.89 -0.51 -11.11
N ILE A 34 -8.57 0.54 -10.63
CA ILE A 34 -9.50 1.32 -11.45
C ILE A 34 -8.81 2.44 -12.26
N THR A 35 -7.63 2.87 -11.81
CA THR A 35 -6.88 3.97 -12.43
C THR A 35 -5.95 3.48 -13.54
N LEU A 36 -5.38 2.30 -13.36
CA LEU A 36 -4.43 1.70 -14.31
C LEU A 36 -5.13 0.91 -15.40
N ARG A 37 -4.41 0.64 -16.50
CA ARG A 37 -4.94 -0.16 -17.61
C ARG A 37 -4.97 -1.63 -17.18
N GLY A 38 -5.89 -2.41 -17.74
CA GLY A 38 -5.97 -3.86 -17.46
C GLY A 38 -4.73 -4.67 -17.86
N SER A 39 -3.84 -4.12 -18.69
CA SER A 39 -2.55 -4.72 -19.04
C SER A 39 -1.45 -4.44 -18.01
N ASP A 40 -1.65 -3.47 -17.11
CA ASP A 40 -0.65 -3.10 -16.11
C ASP A 40 -0.66 -4.12 -14.96
N ILE A 41 0.53 -4.51 -14.50
CA ILE A 41 0.68 -5.47 -13.40
C ILE A 41 0.93 -4.69 -12.11
N ILE A 42 0.12 -4.96 -11.09
CA ILE A 42 0.28 -4.40 -9.74
C ILE A 42 0.93 -5.46 -8.85
N GLY A 43 2.05 -5.10 -8.21
CA GLY A 43 2.74 -5.93 -7.23
C GLY A 43 2.90 -5.21 -5.90
N ARG A 44 2.70 -5.92 -4.78
CA ARG A 44 3.01 -5.41 -3.44
C ARG A 44 4.48 -5.67 -3.14
N LEU A 45 5.25 -4.61 -2.93
CA LEU A 45 6.60 -4.70 -2.38
C LEU A 45 6.53 -4.41 -0.88
N ALA A 46 6.83 -5.41 -0.05
CA ALA A 46 6.94 -5.21 1.38
C ALA A 46 8.39 -4.82 1.73
N ALA A 47 8.56 -3.63 2.30
CA ALA A 47 9.82 -3.24 2.93
C ALA A 47 9.73 -3.55 4.42
N THR A 48 10.58 -4.44 4.91
CA THR A 48 10.81 -4.57 6.35
C THR A 48 11.80 -3.49 6.75
N ASN A 49 11.43 -2.62 7.69
CA ASN A 49 12.44 -1.80 8.34
C ASN A 49 13.34 -2.74 9.17
N LEU A 50 14.50 -3.09 8.62
CA LEU A 50 15.64 -3.56 9.40
C LEU A 50 16.18 -2.33 10.17
N ARG A 51 15.68 -2.13 11.39
CA ARG A 51 16.34 -1.32 12.40
C ARG A 51 16.44 -2.13 13.67
#